data_AF-N8X7J0-F1
#
_entry.id   AF-N8X7J0-F1
#
_cell.length_a   1.000
_cell.length_b   1.000
_cell.length_c   1.000
_cell.angle_alpha   90.00
_cell.angle_beta   90.00
_cell.angle_gamma   90.00
#
_symmetry.space_group_name_H-M   'P 1'
#
loop_
_entity.id
_entity.type
_entity.pdbx_description
1 polymer ?
#
loop_
_entity_poly.entity_id
_entity_poly.type
_entity_poly.pdbx_seq_one_letter_code
_entity_poly.pdbx_strand_id
1 'polypeptide(L)'
;MNDFFLALNGTSKYEEIEVRQVLVSELDQWAQFAEPVRLKLNLDFSSENIFEVFEDFKFQILMICSLTSDVTILKPDILNNKNKLIELFKVVIDVNYAYFIQEINNKNISSKNHTWFDSFQYLISKGHRHSDILNYSFGAFLEYLKAAQRNERNSLLTMGNAMRVSYHADKNAYSKYVDNMKKA
;
A
#
# COMPACT_ATOMS: atom_id res chain seq x y z
N MET A 1 8.74 8.02 -2.45
CA MET A 1 9.80 7.16 -1.86
C MET A 1 10.32 6.18 -2.91
N ASN A 2 11.56 5.72 -2.78
CA ASN A 2 12.15 4.76 -3.71
C ASN A 2 11.92 3.31 -3.24
N ASP A 3 12.17 2.35 -4.14
CA ASP A 3 11.92 0.92 -3.89
C ASP A 3 12.73 0.38 -2.70
N PHE A 4 13.95 0.88 -2.50
CA PHE A 4 14.81 0.49 -1.38
C PHE A 4 14.25 0.94 -0.03
N PHE A 5 13.64 2.11 0.04
CA PHE A 5 12.97 2.59 1.25
C PHE A 5 11.83 1.65 1.65
N LEU A 6 11.01 1.22 0.69
CA LEU A 6 9.95 0.25 0.94
C LEU A 6 10.52 -1.10 1.38
N ALA A 7 11.47 -1.64 0.62
CA ALA A 7 12.04 -2.97 0.88
C ALA A 7 12.78 -3.10 2.22
N LEU A 8 13.37 -2.01 2.72
CA LEU A 8 14.10 -2.00 3.99
C LEU A 8 13.22 -1.66 5.20
N ASN A 9 11.89 -1.49 5.02
CA ASN A 9 11.03 -0.88 6.03
C ASN A 9 11.63 0.43 6.57
N GLY A 10 12.17 1.25 5.65
CA GLY A 10 12.83 2.50 5.98
C GLY A 10 11.94 3.43 6.80
N THR A 11 12.60 4.31 7.55
CA THR A 11 11.98 5.31 8.40
C THR A 11 12.38 6.71 7.95
N SER A 12 11.54 7.68 8.25
CA SER A 12 11.83 9.11 8.09
C SER A 12 11.90 9.78 9.45
N LYS A 13 12.39 11.02 9.49
CA LYS A 13 12.45 11.81 10.73
C LYS A 13 11.72 13.13 10.56
N TYR A 14 10.93 13.47 11.56
CA TYR A 14 10.39 14.81 11.76
C TYR A 14 10.92 15.35 13.09
N GLU A 15 11.76 16.39 13.04
CA GLU A 15 12.58 16.81 14.18
C GLU A 15 13.40 15.62 14.74
N GLU A 16 13.08 15.17 15.95
CA GLU A 16 13.72 14.01 16.61
C GLU A 16 12.83 12.76 16.59
N ILE A 17 11.65 12.83 15.98
CA ILE A 17 10.68 11.74 15.95
C ILE A 17 10.93 10.88 14.72
N GLU A 18 11.18 9.61 14.95
CA GLU A 18 11.25 8.62 13.90
C GLU A 18 9.85 8.17 13.50
N VAL A 19 9.56 8.25 12.20
CA VAL A 19 8.31 7.84 11.58
C VAL A 19 8.59 6.64 10.69
N ARG A 20 7.98 5.51 11.02
CA ARG A 20 8.14 4.25 10.31
C ARG A 20 6.97 3.96 9.39
N GLN A 21 7.19 3.02 8.48
CA GLN A 21 6.11 2.46 7.69
C GLN A 21 5.26 1.51 8.55
N VAL A 22 3.95 1.49 8.28
CA VAL A 22 3.02 0.54 8.90
C VAL A 22 3.29 -0.87 8.39
N LEU A 23 3.37 -1.83 9.30
CA LEU A 23 3.57 -3.24 8.95
C LEU A 23 2.26 -3.92 8.63
N VAL A 24 2.31 -4.96 7.81
CA VAL A 24 1.12 -5.77 7.46
C VAL A 24 0.46 -6.37 8.71
N SER A 25 1.25 -6.78 9.70
CA SER A 25 0.75 -7.28 10.99
C SER A 25 -0.07 -6.28 11.79
N GLU A 26 0.12 -4.98 11.55
CA GLU A 26 -0.49 -3.89 12.32
C GLU A 26 -1.63 -3.20 11.56
N LEU A 27 -1.87 -3.61 10.30
CA LEU A 27 -2.80 -2.95 9.40
C LEU A 27 -4.22 -2.90 9.94
N ASP A 28 -4.69 -3.94 10.63
CA ASP A 28 -6.05 -3.95 11.18
C ASP A 28 -6.26 -2.83 12.21
N GLN A 29 -5.31 -2.68 13.14
CA GLN A 29 -5.35 -1.61 14.13
C GLN A 29 -5.16 -0.23 13.49
N TRP A 30 -4.25 -0.12 12.54
CA TRP A 30 -3.97 1.12 11.82
C TRP A 30 -5.19 1.60 11.01
N ALA A 31 -5.81 0.70 10.24
CA ALA A 31 -6.88 1.01 9.31
C ALA A 31 -8.13 1.54 10.02
N GLN A 32 -8.38 1.15 11.27
CA GLN A 32 -9.48 1.68 12.07
C GLN A 32 -9.45 3.22 12.18
N PHE A 33 -8.25 3.82 12.20
CA PHE A 33 -8.07 5.26 12.27
C PHE A 33 -7.73 5.86 10.90
N ALA A 34 -6.91 5.18 10.11
CA ALA A 34 -6.42 5.68 8.83
C ALA A 34 -7.47 5.67 7.72
N GLU A 35 -8.43 4.75 7.75
CA GLU A 35 -9.40 4.60 6.66
C GLU A 35 -10.36 5.80 6.53
N PRO A 36 -11.01 6.30 7.60
CA PRO A 36 -11.84 7.51 7.50
C PRO A 36 -11.06 8.73 7.00
N VAL A 37 -9.82 8.88 7.46
CA VAL A 37 -8.91 9.97 7.06
C VAL A 37 -8.55 9.85 5.59
N ARG A 38 -8.20 8.66 5.13
CA ARG A 38 -7.90 8.38 3.71
C ARG A 38 -9.09 8.68 2.81
N LEU A 39 -10.29 8.25 3.22
CA LEU A 39 -11.52 8.49 2.46
C LEU A 39 -11.86 9.98 2.37
N LYS A 40 -11.63 10.76 3.45
CA LYS A 40 -11.81 12.22 3.42
C LYS A 40 -10.75 12.91 2.56
N LEU A 41 -9.49 12.48 2.63
CA LEU A 41 -8.41 13.00 1.79
C LEU A 41 -8.71 12.79 0.30
N ASN A 42 -9.30 11.64 -0.08
CA ASN A 42 -9.75 11.36 -1.45
C ASN A 42 -8.69 11.68 -2.53
N LEU A 43 -7.44 11.25 -2.28
CA LEU A 43 -6.27 11.50 -3.14
C LEU A 43 -5.84 12.98 -3.29
N ASP A 44 -6.48 13.90 -2.57
CA ASP A 44 -6.06 15.30 -2.48
C ASP A 44 -5.22 15.52 -1.22
N PHE A 45 -3.92 15.71 -1.42
CA PHE A 45 -2.93 15.95 -0.35
C PHE A 45 -2.49 17.42 -0.28
N SER A 46 -3.32 18.35 -0.80
CA SER A 46 -3.06 19.79 -0.66
C SER A 46 -3.06 20.23 0.80
N SER A 47 -2.28 21.26 1.13
CA SER A 47 -2.20 21.79 2.50
C SER A 47 -3.56 22.26 3.02
N GLU A 48 -4.42 22.78 2.14
CA GLU A 48 -5.78 23.21 2.47
C GLU A 48 -6.65 22.00 2.87
N ASN A 49 -6.68 20.95 2.06
CA ASN A 49 -7.45 19.75 2.36
C ASN A 49 -6.94 19.03 3.61
N ILE A 50 -5.62 18.92 3.78
CA ILE A 50 -5.03 18.31 4.99
C ILE A 50 -5.45 19.08 6.25
N PHE A 51 -5.54 20.41 6.18
CA PHE A 51 -6.01 21.20 7.31
C PHE A 51 -7.49 20.96 7.61
N GLU A 52 -8.34 20.86 6.57
CA GLU A 52 -9.76 20.51 6.75
C GLU A 52 -9.93 19.12 7.36
N VAL A 53 -9.23 18.12 6.81
CA VAL A 53 -9.22 16.75 7.34
C VAL A 53 -8.75 16.73 8.79
N PHE A 54 -7.80 17.60 9.15
CA PHE A 54 -7.32 17.71 10.52
C PHE A 54 -8.39 18.20 11.49
N GLU A 55 -9.20 19.17 11.09
CA GLU A 55 -10.30 19.66 11.95
C GLU A 55 -11.38 18.59 12.16
N ASP A 56 -11.70 17.84 11.11
CA ASP A 56 -12.74 16.80 11.15
C ASP A 56 -12.27 15.51 11.89
N PHE A 57 -10.98 15.16 11.77
CA PHE A 57 -10.43 13.86 12.18
C PHE A 57 -9.22 13.95 13.11
N LYS A 58 -9.13 14.99 13.93
CA LYS A 58 -7.99 15.23 14.84
C LYS A 58 -7.61 14.01 15.68
N PHE A 59 -8.58 13.30 16.25
CA PHE A 59 -8.33 12.12 17.08
C PHE A 59 -7.71 10.98 16.26
N GLN A 60 -8.26 10.69 15.09
CA GLN A 60 -7.76 9.67 14.19
C GLN A 60 -6.34 9.99 13.74
N ILE A 61 -6.06 11.24 13.37
CA ILE A 61 -4.71 11.68 13.01
C ILE A 61 -3.73 11.50 14.16
N LEU A 62 -4.12 11.79 15.39
CA LEU A 62 -3.28 11.56 16.57
C LEU A 62 -2.96 10.07 16.75
N MET A 63 -3.95 9.19 16.55
CA MET A 63 -3.76 7.73 16.63
C MET A 63 -2.90 7.18 15.49
N ILE A 64 -3.09 7.70 14.27
CA ILE A 64 -2.24 7.40 13.11
C ILE A 64 -0.81 7.82 13.44
N CYS A 65 -0.56 9.06 13.86
CA CYS A 65 0.79 9.50 14.19
C CYS A 65 1.41 8.63 15.30
N SER A 66 0.67 8.26 16.34
CA SER A 66 1.20 7.48 17.46
C SER A 66 1.56 6.02 17.10
N LEU A 67 0.81 5.38 16.19
CA LEU A 67 1.06 3.99 15.81
C LEU A 67 2.31 3.81 14.93
N THR A 68 2.67 4.82 14.14
CA THR A 68 3.84 4.79 13.24
C THR A 68 4.98 5.68 13.67
N SER A 69 4.95 6.24 14.88
CA SER A 69 6.09 6.96 15.42
C SER A 69 6.62 6.32 16.68
N ASP A 70 7.95 6.24 16.77
CA ASP A 70 8.63 5.75 17.97
C ASP A 70 8.55 6.85 19.03
N VAL A 71 7.42 6.91 19.73
CA VAL A 71 7.29 7.81 20.86
C VAL A 71 6.48 7.12 21.94
N THR A 72 7.06 7.10 23.13
CA THR A 72 6.37 7.02 24.43
C THR A 72 5.48 8.26 24.67
N ILE A 73 4.62 8.54 23.69
CA ILE A 73 3.61 9.58 23.53
C ILE A 73 4.21 10.90 23.05
N LEU A 74 3.86 11.25 21.80
CA LEU A 74 4.05 12.53 21.12
C LEU A 74 4.33 13.64 22.13
N LYS A 75 5.53 14.24 22.05
CA LYS A 75 5.96 15.26 23.02
C LYS A 75 4.85 16.32 23.20
N PRO A 76 4.58 16.79 24.43
CA PRO A 76 3.47 17.72 24.69
C PRO A 76 3.49 18.98 23.82
N ASP A 77 4.67 19.42 23.36
CA ASP A 77 4.81 20.55 22.45
C ASP A 77 4.20 20.28 21.06
N ILE A 78 4.24 19.04 20.57
CA ILE A 78 3.61 18.65 19.31
C ILE A 78 2.11 18.47 19.50
N LEU A 79 1.68 17.83 20.60
CA LEU A 79 0.26 17.63 20.88
C LEU A 79 -0.51 18.93 21.09
N ASN A 80 0.14 19.91 21.74
CA ASN A 80 -0.45 21.22 22.01
C ASN A 80 -0.28 22.19 20.83
N ASN A 81 0.53 21.85 19.83
CA ASN A 81 0.75 22.68 18.65
C ASN A 81 0.14 22.03 17.40
N LYS A 82 -1.03 22.55 17.01
CA LYS A 82 -1.75 22.12 15.81
C LYS A 82 -0.87 22.06 14.56
N ASN A 83 -0.05 23.08 14.32
CA ASN A 83 0.76 23.15 13.11
C ASN A 83 1.84 22.07 13.10
N LYS A 84 2.50 21.82 14.25
CA LYS A 84 3.49 20.74 14.36
C LYS A 84 2.84 19.36 14.15
N LEU A 85 1.65 19.13 14.68
CA LEU A 85 0.96 17.85 14.50
C LEU A 85 0.55 17.64 13.03
N ILE A 86 0.12 18.70 12.33
CA ILE A 86 -0.17 18.65 10.90
C ILE A 86 1.11 18.34 10.09
N GLU A 87 2.24 18.97 10.41
CA GLU A 87 3.51 18.70 9.73
C GLU A 87 4.00 17.26 9.98
N LEU A 88 3.88 16.75 11.21
CA LEU A 88 4.14 15.35 11.50
C LEU A 88 3.22 14.43 10.69
N PHE A 89 1.94 14.76 10.62
CA PHE A 89 0.97 13.98 9.85
C PHE A 89 1.29 13.95 8.35
N LYS A 90 1.76 15.06 7.76
CA LYS A 90 2.27 15.09 6.38
C LYS A 90 3.43 14.11 6.20
N VAL A 91 4.39 14.08 7.12
CA VAL A 91 5.49 13.10 7.07
C VAL A 91 4.97 11.67 7.18
N VAL A 92 3.96 11.43 8.02
CA VAL A 92 3.32 10.11 8.13
C VAL A 92 2.62 9.71 6.83
N ILE A 93 1.92 10.63 6.15
CA ILE A 93 1.34 10.41 4.83
C ILE A 93 2.45 10.06 3.82
N ASP A 94 3.54 10.82 3.79
CA ASP A 94 4.63 10.58 2.84
C ASP A 94 5.30 9.23 3.05
N VAL A 95 5.54 8.84 4.31
CA VAL A 95 6.10 7.54 4.69
C VAL A 95 5.17 6.39 4.34
N ASN A 96 3.87 6.58 4.56
CA ASN A 96 2.84 5.56 4.34
C ASN A 96 2.04 5.84 3.07
N TYR A 97 2.65 6.49 2.08
CA TYR A 97 1.98 7.00 0.89
C TYR A 97 1.22 5.90 0.14
N ALA A 98 1.81 4.71 0.06
CA ALA A 98 1.19 3.53 -0.55
C ALA A 98 -0.19 3.19 0.05
N TYR A 99 -0.41 3.44 1.35
CA TYR A 99 -1.72 3.28 1.98
C TYR A 99 -2.71 4.33 1.51
N PHE A 100 -2.30 5.60 1.49
CA PHE A 100 -3.19 6.72 1.24
C PHE A 100 -3.60 6.87 -0.23
N ILE A 101 -2.78 6.40 -1.18
CA ILE A 101 -3.09 6.47 -2.62
C ILE A 101 -3.98 5.34 -3.15
N GLN A 102 -4.39 4.41 -2.30
CA GLN A 102 -5.29 3.34 -2.74
C GLN A 102 -6.57 3.94 -3.31
N GLU A 103 -7.00 3.45 -4.48
CA GLU A 103 -8.26 3.89 -5.07
C GLU A 103 -9.42 3.61 -4.11
N ILE A 104 -10.38 4.53 -4.05
CA ILE A 104 -11.65 4.25 -3.37
C ILE A 104 -12.35 3.20 -4.23
N ASN A 105 -12.37 1.96 -3.76
CA ASN A 105 -13.08 0.87 -4.44
C ASN A 105 -14.57 1.22 -4.52
N ASN A 106 -14.97 1.89 -5.60
CA ASN A 106 -16.34 2.05 -6.02
C ASN A 106 -16.82 0.66 -6.40
N LYS A 107 -17.41 -0.05 -5.43
CA LYS A 107 -17.98 -1.39 -5.57
C LYS A 107 -18.81 -1.50 -6.84
N ASN A 108 -18.19 -1.99 -7.90
CA ASN A 108 -18.77 -2.60 -9.07
C ASN A 108 -17.62 -3.40 -9.71
N ILE A 109 -17.88 -4.66 -10.09
CA ILE A 109 -16.97 -5.63 -10.74
C ILE A 109 -16.49 -6.75 -9.78
N SER A 110 -17.30 -7.81 -9.71
CA SER A 110 -16.95 -9.25 -9.58
C SER A 110 -15.89 -9.76 -8.58
N SER A 111 -15.41 -8.97 -7.62
CA SER A 111 -14.35 -9.36 -6.67
C SER A 111 -14.83 -10.15 -5.44
N LYS A 112 -16.06 -10.68 -5.45
CA LYS A 112 -16.71 -11.30 -4.26
C LYS A 112 -15.92 -12.42 -3.58
N ASN A 113 -14.87 -12.96 -4.22
CA ASN A 113 -14.10 -14.08 -3.70
C ASN A 113 -12.60 -13.79 -3.47
N HIS A 114 -12.05 -12.64 -3.87
CA HIS A 114 -10.64 -12.36 -3.62
C HIS A 114 -10.47 -11.69 -2.26
N THR A 115 -9.76 -12.37 -1.38
CA THR A 115 -9.47 -11.94 -0.01
C THR A 115 -7.99 -11.63 0.15
N TRP A 116 -7.63 -11.05 1.30
CA TRP A 116 -6.24 -10.88 1.68
C TRP A 116 -5.48 -12.21 1.78
N PHE A 117 -6.17 -13.32 2.10
CA PHE A 117 -5.57 -14.66 2.14
C PHE A 117 -5.12 -15.12 0.76
N ASP A 118 -5.81 -14.74 -0.32
CA ASP A 118 -5.39 -15.07 -1.68
C ASP A 118 -4.06 -14.40 -2.02
N SER A 119 -3.89 -13.12 -1.65
CA SER A 119 -2.61 -12.41 -1.79
C SER A 119 -1.49 -13.06 -0.99
N PHE A 120 -1.77 -13.48 0.25
CA PHE A 120 -0.81 -14.17 1.10
C PHE A 120 -0.40 -15.52 0.51
N GLN A 121 -1.38 -16.34 0.14
CA GLN A 121 -1.15 -17.64 -0.48
C GLN A 121 -0.37 -17.51 -1.78
N TYR A 122 -0.65 -16.46 -2.56
CA TYR A 122 0.07 -16.18 -3.78
C TYR A 122 1.55 -15.88 -3.52
N LEU A 123 1.88 -14.99 -2.60
CA LEU A 123 3.28 -14.71 -2.22
C LEU A 123 3.97 -15.94 -1.63
N ILE A 124 3.26 -16.73 -0.82
CA ILE A 124 3.79 -18.01 -0.29
C ILE A 124 4.13 -18.98 -1.43
N SER A 125 3.29 -19.06 -2.47
CA SER A 125 3.57 -19.87 -3.67
C SER A 125 4.82 -19.41 -4.43
N LYS A 126 5.25 -18.16 -4.25
CA LYS A 126 6.49 -17.60 -4.81
C LYS A 126 7.68 -17.66 -3.84
N GLY A 127 7.53 -18.35 -2.70
CA GLY A 127 8.62 -18.65 -1.77
C GLY A 127 8.73 -17.73 -0.56
N HIS A 128 7.80 -16.78 -0.38
CA HIS A 128 7.77 -15.94 0.82
C HIS A 128 7.23 -16.74 2.02
N ARG A 129 7.71 -16.45 3.24
CA ARG A 129 7.14 -17.03 4.46
C ARG A 129 6.02 -16.15 4.98
N HIS A 130 5.01 -16.75 5.60
CA HIS A 130 3.92 -16.02 6.23
C HIS A 130 4.42 -14.98 7.25
N SER A 131 5.41 -15.35 8.07
CA SER A 131 6.05 -14.45 9.04
C SER A 131 6.71 -13.24 8.38
N ASP A 132 7.32 -13.44 7.21
CA ASP A 132 8.02 -12.37 6.50
C ASP A 132 7.00 -11.40 5.92
N ILE A 133 5.90 -11.92 5.35
CA ILE A 133 4.80 -11.11 4.81
C ILE A 133 4.20 -10.21 5.90
N LEU A 134 3.98 -10.75 7.11
CA LEU A 134 3.48 -9.96 8.23
C LEU A 134 4.45 -8.84 8.66
N ASN A 135 5.76 -9.05 8.48
CA ASN A 135 6.80 -8.08 8.80
C ASN A 135 7.13 -7.12 7.63
N TYR A 136 6.47 -7.24 6.48
CA TYR A 136 6.61 -6.26 5.42
C TYR A 136 5.88 -4.98 5.78
N SER A 137 6.41 -3.83 5.38
CA SER A 137 5.59 -2.64 5.27
C SER A 137 4.45 -2.87 4.29
N PHE A 138 3.33 -2.16 4.49
CA PHE A 138 2.21 -2.26 3.56
C PHE A 138 2.61 -1.94 2.11
N GLY A 139 3.46 -0.93 1.92
CA GLY A 139 3.98 -0.58 0.60
C GLY A 139 4.84 -1.69 -0.02
N ALA A 140 5.74 -2.29 0.76
CA ALA A 140 6.55 -3.41 0.29
C ALA A 140 5.70 -4.63 -0.08
N PHE A 141 4.69 -4.96 0.74
CA PHE A 141 3.73 -6.02 0.45
C PHE A 141 3.04 -5.82 -0.91
N LEU A 142 2.52 -4.61 -1.18
CA LEU A 142 1.89 -4.30 -2.47
C LEU A 142 2.86 -4.44 -3.64
N GLU A 143 4.10 -3.96 -3.50
CA GLU A 143 5.08 -4.04 -4.58
C GLU A 143 5.57 -5.47 -4.84
N TYR A 144 5.74 -6.30 -3.80
CA TYR A 144 6.02 -7.72 -3.98
C TYR A 144 4.86 -8.45 -4.66
N LEU A 145 3.61 -8.15 -4.28
CA LEU A 145 2.43 -8.73 -4.91
C LEU A 145 2.36 -8.38 -6.40
N LYS A 146 2.54 -7.10 -6.74
CA LYS A 146 2.59 -6.63 -8.15
C LYS A 146 3.76 -7.25 -8.91
N ALA A 147 4.94 -7.36 -8.30
CA ALA A 147 6.10 -7.96 -8.93
C ALA A 147 5.89 -9.45 -9.23
N ALA A 148 5.32 -10.19 -8.28
CA ALA A 148 4.97 -11.59 -8.46
C ALA A 148 3.93 -11.80 -9.58
N GLN A 149 2.86 -11.00 -9.60
CA GLN A 149 1.83 -11.02 -10.66
C GLN A 149 2.42 -10.70 -12.03
N ARG A 150 3.28 -9.67 -12.13
CA ARG A 150 3.99 -9.33 -13.36
C ARG A 150 4.89 -10.46 -13.84
N ASN A 151 5.61 -11.12 -12.92
CA ASN A 151 6.49 -12.24 -13.26
C ASN A 151 5.69 -13.42 -13.84
N GLU A 152 4.59 -13.79 -13.19
CA GLU A 152 3.74 -14.88 -13.66
C GLU A 152 3.09 -14.59 -15.00
N ARG A 153 2.58 -13.36 -15.19
CA ARG A 153 2.07 -12.91 -16.49
C ARG A 153 3.14 -13.05 -17.58
N ASN A 154 4.36 -12.59 -17.31
CA ASN A 154 5.46 -12.68 -18.28
C ASN A 154 5.85 -14.14 -18.58
N SER A 155 5.79 -15.03 -17.58
CA SER A 155 6.03 -16.46 -17.75
C SER A 155 4.96 -17.11 -18.64
N LEU A 156 3.67 -16.83 -18.38
CA LEU A 156 2.55 -17.31 -19.19
C LEU A 156 2.59 -16.77 -20.63
N LEU A 157 2.99 -15.52 -20.82
CA LEU A 157 3.19 -14.94 -22.16
C LEU A 157 4.35 -15.62 -22.89
N THR A 158 5.45 -15.90 -22.21
CA THR A 158 6.60 -16.64 -22.77
C THR A 158 6.20 -18.05 -23.19
N MET A 159 5.51 -18.78 -22.31
CA MET A 159 5.03 -20.14 -22.60
C MET A 159 4.01 -20.14 -23.75
N GLY A 160 3.08 -19.18 -23.76
CA GLY A 160 2.12 -19.01 -24.86
C GLY A 160 2.79 -18.69 -26.19
N ASN A 161 3.85 -17.87 -26.19
CA ASN A 161 4.65 -17.60 -27.38
C ASN A 161 5.32 -18.88 -27.90
N ALA A 162 5.95 -19.65 -27.01
CA ALA A 162 6.56 -20.94 -27.36
C ALA A 162 5.51 -21.90 -27.96
N MET A 163 4.35 -22.04 -27.32
CA MET A 163 3.26 -22.88 -27.81
C MET A 163 2.75 -22.43 -29.19
N ARG A 164 2.58 -21.13 -29.41
CA ARG A 164 2.18 -20.59 -30.72
C ARG A 164 3.18 -20.94 -31.82
N VAL A 165 4.47 -20.80 -31.53
CA VAL A 165 5.55 -21.14 -32.47
C VAL A 165 5.57 -22.65 -32.75
N SER A 166 5.49 -23.48 -31.71
CA SER A 166 5.55 -24.94 -31.84
C SER A 166 4.33 -25.56 -32.51
N TYR A 167 3.13 -25.03 -32.27
CA TYR A 167 1.86 -25.62 -32.74
C TYR A 167 1.22 -24.86 -33.89
N HIS A 168 1.91 -23.86 -34.48
CA HIS A 168 1.36 -22.98 -35.53
C HIS A 168 -0.03 -22.43 -35.18
N ALA A 169 -0.23 -22.08 -33.90
CA ALA A 169 -1.55 -21.70 -33.39
C ALA A 169 -2.08 -20.42 -34.09
N ASP A 170 -3.41 -20.33 -34.23
CA ASP A 170 -4.09 -19.22 -34.89
C ASP A 170 -3.66 -17.86 -34.31
N LYS A 171 -3.14 -17.00 -35.19
CA LYS A 171 -2.66 -15.65 -34.89
C LYS A 171 -3.73 -14.78 -34.23
N ASN A 172 -4.98 -14.88 -34.66
CA ASN A 172 -6.07 -14.03 -34.19
C ASN A 172 -6.52 -14.43 -32.79
N ALA A 173 -6.63 -15.74 -32.52
CA ALA A 173 -6.95 -16.25 -31.19
C ALA A 173 -5.83 -15.91 -30.18
N TYR A 174 -4.57 -16.04 -30.60
CA TYR A 174 -3.44 -15.69 -29.75
C TYR A 174 -3.36 -14.20 -29.41
N SER A 175 -3.59 -13.31 -30.39
CA SER A 175 -3.59 -11.86 -30.13
C SER A 175 -4.63 -11.49 -29.06
N LYS A 176 -5.84 -12.06 -29.15
CA LYS A 176 -6.89 -11.86 -28.14
C LYS A 176 -6.46 -12.35 -26.74
N TYR A 177 -5.80 -13.51 -26.67
CA TYR A 177 -5.26 -14.03 -25.41
C TYR A 177 -4.22 -13.08 -24.80
N VAL A 178 -3.25 -12.61 -25.60
CA VAL A 178 -2.22 -11.66 -25.14
C VAL A 178 -2.84 -10.36 -24.66
N ASP A 179 -3.83 -9.82 -25.38
CA ASP A 179 -4.49 -8.59 -24.99
C ASP A 179 -5.29 -8.73 -23.68
N ASN A 180 -5.89 -9.90 -23.45
CA ASN A 180 -6.54 -10.19 -22.17
C ASN A 180 -5.52 -10.29 -21.03
N MET A 181 -4.36 -10.92 -21.25
CA MET A 181 -3.30 -11.02 -20.25
C MET A 181 -2.68 -9.65 -19.91
N LYS A 182 -2.62 -8.70 -20.86
CA LYS A 182 -2.11 -7.34 -20.62
C LYS A 182 -3.06 -6.47 -19.79
N LYS A 183 -4.36 -6.79 -19.79
CA LYS A 183 -5.41 -6.07 -19.06
C LYS A 183 -5.61 -6.61 -17.65
N ALA A 184 -5.05 -7.77 -17.34
CA ALA A 184 -4.94 -8.36 -16.00
C ALA A 184 -3.61 -7.96 -15.35
#